data_AF-A0A7Y0K4N6-F1
#
_entry.id   AF-A0A7Y0K4N6-F1
#
_cell.length_a   1.000
_cell.length_b   1.000
_cell.length_c   1.000
_cell.angle_alpha   90.00
_cell.angle_beta   90.00
_cell.angle_gamma   90.00
#
_symmetry.space_group_name_H-M   'P 1'
#
loop_
_entity.id
_entity.type
_entity.pdbx_description
1 polymer ?
#
loop_
_entity_poly.entity_id
_entity_poly.type
_entity_poly.pdbx_seq_one_letter_code
_entity_poly.pdbx_strand_id
1 'polypeptide(L)' 'MSISDFNLYIDLTGMDDGEHEVPIKVNGPADIDWELAIDTASVSITNKEA' A
#
# COMPACT_ATOMS: atom_id res chain seq x y z
N MET A 1 2.78 19.03 -10.74
CA MET A 1 2.88 17.74 -10.06
C MET A 1 3.92 17.83 -8.98
N SER A 2 3.53 17.59 -7.74
CA SER A 2 4.37 17.47 -6.55
C SER A 2 4.20 16.06 -5.97
N ILE A 3 5.16 15.58 -5.18
CA ILE A 3 5.07 14.29 -4.47
C ILE A 3 3.84 14.25 -3.55
N SER A 4 3.37 15.42 -3.08
CA SER A 4 2.12 15.54 -2.32
C SER A 4 0.86 15.13 -3.08
N ASP A 5 0.92 15.04 -4.41
CA ASP A 5 -0.24 14.73 -5.23
C ASP A 5 -0.57 13.23 -5.19
N PHE A 6 0.36 12.39 -4.72
CA PHE A 6 0.20 10.95 -4.59
C PHE A 6 0.31 10.51 -3.14
N ASN A 7 -0.69 9.77 -2.66
CA ASN A 7 -0.66 9.10 -1.37
C ASN A 7 -0.84 7.59 -1.58
N LEU A 8 0.18 6.82 -1.18
CA LEU A 8 0.19 5.37 -1.30
C LEU A 8 0.07 4.74 0.08
N TYR A 9 -0.78 3.73 0.21
CA TYR A 9 -0.98 3.02 1.47
C TYR A 9 -1.42 1.58 1.21
N ILE A 10 -1.20 0.75 2.21
CA ILE A 10 -1.70 -0.63 2.28
C ILE A 10 -2.63 -0.72 3.49
N ASP A 11 -3.69 -1.49 3.36
CA ASP A 11 -4.67 -1.70 4.43
C ASP A 11 -4.48 -3.11 4.98
N LEU A 12 -3.97 -3.18 6.21
CA LEU A 12 -3.68 -4.43 6.92
C LEU A 12 -4.74 -4.76 7.98
N THR A 13 -5.85 -4.02 7.99
CA THR A 13 -6.89 -4.17 9.01
C THR A 13 -7.48 -5.58 8.97
N GLY A 14 -7.40 -6.30 10.10
CA GLY A 14 -7.95 -7.65 10.22
C GLY A 14 -7.09 -8.78 9.63
N MET A 15 -5.84 -8.50 9.25
CA MET A 15 -4.89 -9.53 8.83
C MET A 15 -4.21 -10.19 10.03
N ASP A 16 -4.00 -11.50 9.94
CA ASP A 16 -3.31 -12.29 10.95
C ASP A 16 -1.77 -12.19 10.83
N ASP A 17 -1.06 -12.67 11.85
CA ASP A 17 0.39 -12.81 11.82
C ASP A 17 0.84 -13.73 10.65
N GLY A 18 1.94 -13.37 9.99
CA GLY A 18 2.50 -14.11 8.86
C GLY A 18 2.89 -13.24 7.67
N GLU A 19 3.31 -13.90 6.59
CA GLU A 19 3.65 -13.27 5.31
C GLU A 19 2.40 -13.12 4.44
N HIS A 20 2.22 -11.93 3.86
CA HIS A 20 1.08 -11.63 2.99
C HIS A 20 1.52 -10.81 1.78
N GLU A 21 0.86 -11.06 0.64
CA GLU A 21 0.92 -10.16 -0.52
C GLU A 21 -0.35 -9.29 -0.53
N VAL A 22 -0.18 -7.98 -0.44
CA VAL A 22 -1.28 -7.02 -0.35
C VAL A 22 -1.24 -6.01 -1.49
N PRO A 23 -2.39 -5.63 -2.06
CA PRO A 23 -2.46 -4.60 -3.09
C PRO A 23 -2.16 -3.22 -2.50
N ILE A 24 -1.39 -2.43 -3.25
CA ILE A 24 -1.10 -1.03 -2.93
C ILE A 24 -2.26 -0.17 -3.40
N LYS A 25 -2.85 0.60 -2.49
CA LYS A 25 -3.88 1.59 -2.80
C LYS A 25 -3.21 2.94 -3.03
N VAL A 26 -3.69 3.67 -4.04
CA VAL A 26 -3.17 4.99 -4.43
C VAL A 26 -4.32 5.99 -4.47
N ASN A 27 -4.15 7.08 -3.74
CA ASN A 27 -4.93 8.29 -3.97
C ASN A 27 -4.04 9.24 -4.78
N GLY A 28 -4.30 9.35 -6.08
CA GLY A 28 -3.55 10.18 -7.00
C GLY A 28 -4.42 11.24 -7.69
N PRO A 29 -3.80 12.15 -8.45
CA PRO A 29 -4.52 13.13 -9.25
C PRO A 29 -5.36 12.45 -10.35
N ALA A 30 -6.57 12.97 -10.58
CA ALA A 30 -7.50 12.45 -11.59
C ALA A 30 -7.27 13.01 -13.00
N ASP A 31 -6.57 14.15 -13.11
CA ASP A 31 -6.41 14.89 -14.37
C ASP A 31 -5.24 14.40 -15.24
N ILE A 32 -4.60 13.30 -14.86
CA ILE A 32 -3.48 12.70 -15.60
C ILE A 32 -3.63 11.18 -15.65
N ASP A 33 -3.16 10.57 -16.73
CA ASP A 33 -3.04 9.11 -16.84
C ASP A 33 -1.75 8.64 -16.16
N TRP A 34 -1.88 7.69 -15.25
CA TRP A 34 -0.74 7.10 -14.53
C TRP A 34 -1.06 5.64 -14.17
N GLU A 35 0.00 4.87 -13.98
CA GLU A 35 -0.06 3.46 -13.58
C GLU A 35 1.10 3.18 -12.62
N LEU A 36 0.86 2.31 -11.63
CA LEU A 36 1.93 1.84 -10.77
C LEU A 36 2.77 0.79 -11.50
N ALA A 37 4.09 0.96 -11.47
CA ALA A 37 5.01 -0.08 -11.95
C ALA A 37 4.98 -1.35 -11.08
N ILE A 38 4.60 -1.21 -9.80
CA ILE A 38 4.44 -2.29 -8.82
C ILE A 38 3.15 -2.00 -8.06
N ASP A 39 2.18 -2.92 -8.15
CA ASP A 39 0.85 -2.78 -7.57
C ASP A 39 0.62 -3.64 -6.31
N THR A 40 1.59 -4.47 -5.93
CA THR A 40 1.55 -5.33 -4.75
C THR A 40 2.79 -5.16 -3.87
N ALA A 41 2.61 -5.37 -2.56
CA ALA A 41 3.68 -5.38 -1.58
C ALA A 41 3.64 -6.68 -0.78
N SER A 42 4.81 -7.29 -0.56
CA SER A 42 4.98 -8.37 0.39
C SER A 42 5.24 -7.79 1.79
N VAL A 43 4.45 -8.23 2.77
CA VAL A 43 4.51 -7.74 4.15
C VAL A 43 4.50 -8.89 5.15
N SER A 44 5.32 -8.74 6.19
CA SER A 44 5.37 -9.67 7.33
C SER A 44 4.72 -9.01 8.54
N ILE A 45 3.60 -9.57 9.00
CA ILE A 45 2.89 -9.11 10.19
C ILE A 45 3.34 -9.97 11.36
N THR A 46 3.81 -9.31 12.42
CA THR A 46 4.23 -9.97 13.65
C THR A 46 3.67 -9.26 14.87
N ASN A 47 3.16 -10.04 15.81
CA ASN A 47 2.75 -9.52 17.10
C ASN A 47 3.97 -8.95 17.82
N LYS A 48 3.90 -7.66 18.16
CA LYS A 48 4.94 -7.04 18.96
C LYS A 48 4.80 -7.57 20.39
N GLU A 49 5.70 -8.47 20.78
CA GLU A 49 5.79 -8.92 22.17
C GLU A 49 5.82 -7.70 23.12
N ALA A 50 4.99 -7.76 24.17
CA ALA A 50 4.78 -6.69 25.14
C ALA A 50 5.87 -6.64 26.23
#